data_AF-A0AAX0RRN6-F1
#
_entry.id   AF-A0AAX0RRN6-F1
#
_cell.length_a   1.000
_cell.length_b   1.000
_cell.length_c   1.000
_cell.angle_alpha   90.00
_cell.angle_beta   90.00
_cell.angle_gamma   90.00
#
_symmetry.space_group_name_H-M   'P 1'
#
loop_
_entity.id
_entity.type
_entity.pdbx_description
1 polymer ?
#
loop_
_entity_poly.entity_id
_entity_poly.type
_entity_poly.pdbx_seq_one_letter_code
_entity_poly.pdbx_strand_id
1 'polypeptide(L)'
;MLTLFTYNWQVRREWFEWCQTVSSAELLRQRSGGMGTILKTLVHIIDVEYSWIRTIQGKPDIEIDMDSYNTIEKVKGLSERYHSEVKDFLYSYSPDWENDIVEPSWMEGTYEIGRILRHLIAHEIHHIGQLSIWSREIGIKPVSASVIDRVL
;
A
#
# COMPACT_ATOMS: atom_id res chain seq x y z
N MET A 1 -5.34 -12.89 -9.20
CA MET A 1 -5.27 -11.47 -8.76
C MET A 1 -5.29 -11.36 -7.24
N LEU A 2 -6.31 -11.91 -6.55
CA LEU A 2 -6.45 -11.87 -5.10
C LEU A 2 -5.23 -12.41 -4.32
N THR A 3 -4.53 -13.41 -4.85
CA THR A 3 -3.28 -13.94 -4.26
C THR A 3 -2.23 -12.85 -4.05
N LEU A 4 -2.03 -11.94 -5.03
CA LEU A 4 -1.01 -10.90 -4.91
C LEU A 4 -1.44 -9.76 -3.98
N PHE A 5 -2.73 -9.46 -3.88
CA PHE A 5 -3.24 -8.56 -2.82
C PHE A 5 -3.05 -9.16 -1.43
N THR A 6 -3.35 -10.45 -1.26
CA THR A 6 -3.16 -11.16 0.02
C THR A 6 -1.70 -11.21 0.42
N TYR A 7 -0.81 -11.49 -0.54
CA TYR A 7 0.64 -11.40 -0.38
C TYR A 7 1.07 -9.99 0.07
N ASN A 8 0.62 -8.96 -0.65
CA ASN A 8 0.94 -7.57 -0.36
C ASN A 8 0.53 -7.18 1.07
N TRP A 9 -0.71 -7.47 1.47
CA TRP A 9 -1.17 -7.19 2.83
C TRP A 9 -0.38 -7.94 3.90
N GLN A 10 -0.02 -9.20 3.65
CA GLN A 10 0.81 -9.97 4.58
C GLN A 10 2.19 -9.32 4.74
N VAL A 11 2.86 -9.00 3.64
CA VAL A 11 4.17 -8.34 3.63
C VAL A 11 4.10 -6.97 4.30
N ARG A 12 3.06 -6.18 4.02
CA ARG A 12 2.84 -4.86 4.65
C ARG A 12 2.71 -4.98 6.17
N ARG A 13 1.96 -5.97 6.67
CA ARG A 13 1.86 -6.24 8.11
C ARG A 13 3.20 -6.60 8.75
N GLU A 14 3.98 -7.45 8.08
CA GLU A 14 5.34 -7.79 8.55
C GLU A 14 6.27 -6.56 8.54
N TRP A 15 6.10 -5.64 7.58
CA TRP A 15 6.81 -4.36 7.60
C TRP A 15 6.36 -3.45 8.74
N PHE A 16 5.10 -3.49 9.15
CA PHE A 16 4.66 -2.79 10.35
C PHE A 16 5.34 -3.34 11.61
N GLU A 17 5.42 -4.66 11.74
CA GLU A 17 6.13 -5.33 12.84
C GLU A 17 7.62 -4.99 12.82
N TRP A 18 8.24 -4.98 11.64
CA TRP A 18 9.63 -4.55 11.46
C TRP A 18 9.82 -3.11 11.94
N CYS A 19 8.91 -2.19 11.58
CA CYS A 19 8.98 -0.78 11.99
C CYS A 19 8.90 -0.61 13.51
N GLN A 20 8.22 -1.49 14.24
CA GLN A 20 8.18 -1.43 15.71
C GLN A 20 9.54 -1.66 16.37
N THR A 21 10.48 -2.29 15.66
CA THR A 21 11.86 -2.49 16.15
C THR A 21 12.80 -1.32 15.83
N VAL A 22 12.32 -0.33 15.08
CA VAL A 22 13.12 0.80 14.58
C VAL A 22 12.75 2.07 15.34
N SER A 23 13.74 2.91 15.64
CA SER A 23 13.49 4.17 16.33
C SER A 23 12.65 5.12 15.47
N SER A 24 11.80 5.92 16.10
CA SER A 24 10.98 6.93 15.40
C SER A 24 11.84 7.89 14.57
N ALA A 25 13.06 8.21 15.03
CA ALA A 25 14.00 9.03 14.28
C ALA A 25 14.42 8.38 12.95
N GLU A 26 14.72 7.08 12.92
CA GLU A 26 15.08 6.38 11.68
C GLU A 26 13.90 6.17 10.74
N LEU A 27 12.70 5.99 11.29
CA LEU A 27 11.45 5.86 10.53
C LEU A 27 11.06 7.15 9.80
N LEU A 28 11.35 8.30 10.41
CA LEU A 28 11.08 9.65 9.87
C LEU A 28 12.29 10.26 9.13
N ARG A 29 13.46 9.61 9.17
CA ARG A 29 14.67 10.12 8.53
C ARG A 29 14.48 10.23 7.02
N GLN A 30 14.88 11.37 6.46
CA GLN A 30 14.93 11.60 5.02
C GLN A 30 15.96 10.70 4.35
N ARG A 31 15.58 10.12 3.21
CA ARG A 31 16.36 9.18 2.41
C ARG A 31 16.18 9.49 0.93
N SER A 32 17.13 9.05 0.12
CA SER A 32 17.02 9.13 -1.33
C SER A 32 16.07 8.07 -1.87
N GLY A 33 15.15 8.47 -2.76
CA GLY A 33 14.20 7.60 -3.44
C GLY A 33 12.81 7.56 -2.79
N GLY A 34 11.83 7.02 -3.54
CA GLY A 34 10.47 6.83 -3.05
C GLY A 34 9.83 8.11 -2.49
N MET A 35 9.14 7.95 -1.35
CA MET A 35 8.47 9.05 -0.64
C MET A 35 9.36 9.73 0.41
N GLY A 36 10.68 9.52 0.36
CA GLY A 36 11.66 10.17 1.24
C GLY A 36 11.75 9.62 2.67
N THR A 37 10.73 8.97 3.21
CA THR A 37 10.80 8.31 4.54
C THR A 37 10.10 6.96 4.55
N ILE A 38 10.40 6.12 5.55
CA ILE A 38 9.78 4.80 5.71
C ILE A 38 8.29 4.95 5.99
N LEU A 39 7.91 5.78 6.97
CA LEU A 39 6.49 5.97 7.31
C LEU A 39 5.70 6.60 6.17
N LYS A 40 6.23 7.63 5.52
CA LYS A 40 5.53 8.28 4.40
C LYS A 40 5.34 7.33 3.21
N THR A 41 6.29 6.42 2.99
CA THR A 41 6.16 5.36 1.98
C THR A 41 5.02 4.39 2.32
N LEU A 42 4.92 3.94 3.57
CA LEU A 42 3.83 3.06 3.99
C LEU A 42 2.46 3.74 3.91
N VAL A 43 2.38 5.01 4.32
CA VAL A 43 1.15 5.82 4.19
C VAL A 43 0.75 5.93 2.72
N HIS A 44 1.71 6.26 1.85
CA HIS A 44 1.47 6.39 0.41
C HIS A 44 0.93 5.10 -0.23
N ILE A 45 1.47 3.93 0.16
CA ILE A 45 0.96 2.63 -0.31
C ILE A 45 -0.52 2.45 0.07
N ILE A 46 -0.86 2.70 1.34
CA ILE A 46 -2.22 2.53 1.87
C ILE A 46 -3.19 3.51 1.20
N ASP A 47 -2.75 4.75 1.04
CA ASP A 47 -3.52 5.84 0.46
C ASP A 47 -3.87 5.55 -1.01
N VAL A 48 -2.86 5.25 -1.83
CA VAL A 48 -3.06 4.94 -3.25
C VAL A 48 -3.95 3.71 -3.45
N GLU A 49 -3.76 2.64 -2.66
CA GLU A 49 -4.65 1.48 -2.71
C GLU A 49 -6.10 1.88 -2.46
N TYR A 50 -6.35 2.63 -1.39
CA TYR A 50 -7.71 2.99 -1.01
C TYR A 50 -8.36 3.96 -1.99
N SER A 51 -7.65 5.01 -2.42
CA SER A 51 -8.17 5.98 -3.40
C SER A 51 -8.61 5.29 -4.69
N TRP A 52 -7.80 4.40 -5.25
CA TRP A 52 -8.18 3.67 -6.46
C TRP A 52 -9.36 2.73 -6.25
N ILE A 53 -9.44 2.04 -5.11
CA ILE A 53 -10.59 1.18 -4.79
C ILE A 53 -11.86 2.03 -4.65
N ARG A 54 -11.78 3.21 -4.05
CA ARG A 54 -12.89 4.17 -3.95
C ARG A 54 -13.37 4.62 -5.33
N THR A 55 -12.45 4.94 -6.24
CA THR A 55 -12.77 5.25 -7.65
C THR A 55 -13.51 4.10 -8.32
N ILE A 56 -13.04 2.87 -8.15
CA ILE A 56 -13.71 1.71 -8.73
C ILE A 56 -15.13 1.54 -8.16
N GLN A 57 -15.33 1.86 -6.88
CA GLN A 57 -16.64 1.84 -6.23
C GLN A 57 -17.53 3.05 -6.57
N GLY A 58 -17.06 3.99 -7.41
CA GLY A 58 -17.79 5.22 -7.74
C GLY A 58 -17.95 6.18 -6.56
N LYS A 59 -17.06 6.12 -5.57
CA LYS A 59 -17.08 6.97 -4.38
C LYS A 59 -16.06 8.10 -4.51
N PRO A 60 -16.31 9.29 -3.92
CA PRO A 60 -15.33 10.36 -3.90
C PRO A 60 -14.09 9.94 -3.11
N ASP A 61 -12.94 10.47 -3.51
CA ASP A 61 -11.68 10.26 -2.80
C ASP A 61 -11.68 10.91 -1.41
N ILE A 62 -10.77 10.46 -0.55
CA ILE A 62 -10.58 11.00 0.80
C ILE A 62 -9.14 11.48 0.91
N GLU A 63 -8.92 12.78 0.74
CA GLU A 63 -7.62 13.38 0.93
C GLU A 63 -7.17 13.28 2.40
N ILE A 64 -5.92 12.85 2.60
CA ILE A 64 -5.30 12.77 3.92
C ILE A 64 -4.04 13.63 3.98
N ASP A 65 -3.81 14.24 5.15
CA ASP A 65 -2.50 14.81 5.46
C ASP A 65 -1.52 13.69 5.82
N MET A 66 -0.66 13.31 4.87
CA MET A 66 0.35 12.25 5.08
C MET A 66 1.29 12.57 6.25
N ASP A 67 1.58 13.84 6.52
CA ASP A 67 2.53 14.24 7.56
C ASP A 67 1.92 14.07 8.97
N SER A 68 0.59 13.93 9.07
CA SER A 68 -0.12 13.61 10.32
C SER A 68 0.14 12.17 10.81
N TYR A 69 0.59 11.26 9.93
CA TYR A 69 0.89 9.85 10.20
C TYR A 69 2.35 9.62 10.58
N ASN A 70 2.80 10.35 11.59
CA ASN A 70 4.19 10.40 12.03
C ASN A 70 4.61 9.32 13.04
N THR A 71 3.76 8.32 13.30
CA THR A 71 4.11 7.14 14.13
C THR A 71 3.59 5.86 13.48
N ILE A 72 4.24 4.73 13.76
CA ILE A 72 3.84 3.44 13.18
C ILE A 72 2.42 3.02 13.60
N GLU A 73 1.98 3.39 14.81
CA GLU A 73 0.63 3.11 15.30
C GLU A 73 -0.43 3.83 14.48
N LYS A 74 -0.18 5.09 14.10
CA LYS A 74 -1.10 5.85 13.25
C LYS A 74 -1.18 5.24 11.85
N VAL A 75 -0.04 4.86 11.26
CA VAL A 75 0.01 4.22 9.94
C VAL A 75 -0.72 2.87 9.96
N LYS A 76 -0.50 2.05 11.00
CA LYS A 76 -1.21 0.78 11.18
C LYS A 76 -2.72 1.02 11.33
N GLY A 77 -3.13 2.00 12.13
CA GLY A 77 -4.53 2.36 12.30
C GLY A 77 -5.20 2.85 11.01
N LEU A 78 -4.47 3.56 10.14
CA LEU A 78 -4.94 3.91 8.80
C LEU A 78 -5.17 2.65 7.95
N SER A 79 -4.18 1.75 7.91
CA SER A 79 -4.27 0.50 7.17
C SER A 79 -5.46 -0.33 7.63
N GLU A 80 -5.67 -0.48 8.94
CA GLU A 80 -6.79 -1.25 9.51
C GLU A 80 -8.15 -0.65 9.17
N ARG A 81 -8.26 0.68 9.25
CA ARG A 81 -9.49 1.41 8.90
C ARG A 81 -9.93 1.13 7.47
N TYR A 82 -9.00 1.20 6.52
CA TYR A 82 -9.29 1.02 5.10
C TYR A 82 -9.37 -0.46 4.67
N HIS A 83 -8.66 -1.35 5.37
CA HIS A 83 -8.51 -2.75 4.95
C HIS A 83 -9.84 -3.50 4.84
N SER A 84 -10.79 -3.26 5.75
CA SER A 84 -12.09 -3.96 5.71
C SER A 84 -12.85 -3.68 4.40
N GLU A 85 -12.99 -2.40 4.03
CA GLU A 85 -13.66 -1.98 2.80
C GLU A 85 -12.94 -2.48 1.54
N VAL A 86 -11.61 -2.39 1.51
CA VAL A 86 -10.81 -2.87 0.37
C VAL A 86 -10.92 -4.38 0.23
N LYS A 87 -10.81 -5.12 1.35
CA LYS A 87 -10.91 -6.57 1.36
C LYS A 87 -12.28 -7.02 0.89
N ASP A 88 -13.36 -6.48 1.45
CA ASP A 88 -14.71 -6.87 1.08
C ASP A 88 -14.97 -6.60 -0.41
N PHE A 89 -14.50 -5.46 -0.93
CA PHE A 89 -14.56 -5.17 -2.37
C PHE A 89 -13.82 -6.20 -3.21
N LEU A 90 -12.55 -6.47 -2.93
CA LEU A 90 -11.73 -7.38 -3.73
C LEU A 90 -12.21 -8.83 -3.68
N TYR A 91 -12.86 -9.24 -2.58
CA TYR A 91 -13.49 -10.55 -2.48
C TYR A 91 -14.81 -10.63 -3.25
N SER A 92 -15.48 -9.50 -3.48
CA SER A 92 -16.69 -9.39 -4.31
C SER A 92 -16.41 -9.16 -5.79
N TYR A 93 -15.16 -8.87 -6.17
CA TYR A 93 -14.77 -8.57 -7.55
C TYR A 93 -15.11 -9.71 -8.51
N SER A 94 -15.82 -9.38 -9.59
CA SER A 94 -16.03 -10.29 -10.73
C SER A 94 -15.03 -9.98 -11.86
N PRO A 95 -14.42 -11.00 -12.50
CA PRO A 95 -13.64 -10.82 -13.72
C PRO A 95 -14.40 -10.12 -14.85
N ASP A 96 -15.73 -10.14 -14.84
CA ASP A 96 -16.54 -9.45 -15.84
C ASP A 96 -16.38 -7.91 -15.79
N TRP A 97 -15.97 -7.37 -14.64
CA TRP A 97 -15.75 -5.93 -14.45
C TRP A 97 -14.40 -5.46 -14.99
N GLU A 98 -13.55 -6.37 -15.46
CA GLU A 98 -12.15 -6.06 -15.76
C GLU A 98 -11.98 -4.94 -16.80
N ASN A 99 -12.90 -4.85 -17.75
CA ASN A 99 -12.89 -3.87 -18.84
C ASN A 99 -13.80 -2.65 -18.57
N ASP A 100 -14.48 -2.60 -17.42
CA ASP A 100 -15.28 -1.43 -17.08
C ASP A 100 -14.38 -0.22 -16.86
N ILE A 101 -14.85 0.94 -17.31
CA ILE A 101 -14.10 2.18 -17.33
C ILE A 101 -14.54 3.06 -16.17
N VAL A 102 -13.56 3.57 -15.41
CA VAL A 102 -13.78 4.49 -14.29
C VAL A 102 -12.90 5.73 -14.42
N GLU A 103 -13.34 6.82 -13.80
CA GLU A 103 -12.66 8.12 -13.79
C GLU A 103 -12.39 8.54 -12.33
N PRO A 104 -11.12 8.67 -11.90
CA PRO A 104 -10.79 9.15 -10.57
C PRO A 104 -11.11 10.64 -10.40
N SER A 105 -11.61 11.04 -9.23
CA SER A 105 -12.04 12.42 -8.99
C SER A 105 -10.90 13.44 -8.84
N TRP A 106 -9.65 12.98 -8.69
CA TRP A 106 -8.47 13.81 -8.40
C TRP A 106 -7.53 14.00 -9.60
N MET A 107 -7.82 13.38 -10.75
CA MET A 107 -7.01 13.53 -11.96
C MET A 107 -7.84 13.33 -13.22
N GLU A 108 -7.42 13.95 -14.32
CA GLU A 108 -8.03 13.71 -15.62
C GLU A 108 -7.62 12.34 -16.17
N GLY A 109 -8.58 11.64 -16.78
CA GLY A 109 -8.34 10.39 -17.50
C GLY A 109 -9.27 9.27 -17.07
N THR A 110 -9.43 8.29 -17.96
CA THR A 110 -10.27 7.11 -17.70
C THR A 110 -9.44 5.84 -17.79
N TYR A 111 -9.77 4.86 -16.96
CA TYR A 111 -8.98 3.65 -16.79
C TYR A 111 -9.87 2.43 -16.63
N GLU A 112 -9.43 1.31 -17.22
CA GLU A 112 -10.03 0.00 -16.99
C GLU A 112 -9.75 -0.47 -15.56
N ILE A 113 -10.77 -1.01 -14.88
CA ILE A 113 -10.63 -1.58 -13.53
C ILE A 113 -9.48 -2.59 -13.47
N GLY A 114 -9.38 -3.48 -14.46
CA GLY A 114 -8.31 -4.48 -14.54
C GLY A 114 -6.91 -3.89 -14.58
N ARG A 115 -6.74 -2.72 -15.21
CA ARG A 115 -5.45 -2.01 -15.26
C ARG A 115 -5.13 -1.36 -13.93
N ILE A 116 -6.13 -0.78 -13.27
CA ILE A 116 -5.99 -0.22 -11.92
C ILE A 116 -5.55 -1.30 -10.93
N LEU A 117 -6.23 -2.45 -10.90
CA LEU A 117 -5.93 -3.51 -9.94
C LEU A 117 -4.50 -4.06 -10.11
N ARG A 118 -4.01 -4.17 -11.35
CA ARG A 118 -2.60 -4.55 -11.63
C ARG A 118 -1.63 -3.44 -11.25
N HIS A 119 -1.99 -2.18 -11.47
CA HIS A 119 -1.21 -1.04 -11.01
C HIS A 119 -1.04 -1.06 -9.50
N LEU A 120 -2.11 -1.28 -8.73
CA LEU A 120 -2.04 -1.37 -7.27
C LEU A 120 -1.10 -2.47 -6.77
N ILE A 121 -1.18 -3.66 -7.39
CA ILE A 121 -0.26 -4.77 -7.07
C ILE A 121 1.19 -4.35 -7.31
N ALA A 122 1.49 -3.81 -8.49
CA ALA A 122 2.84 -3.41 -8.86
C ALA A 122 3.37 -2.24 -8.03
N HIS A 123 2.50 -1.27 -7.69
CA HIS A 123 2.81 -0.07 -6.92
C HIS A 123 3.31 -0.40 -5.52
N GLU A 124 2.58 -1.26 -4.80
CA GLU A 124 3.02 -1.67 -3.47
C GLU A 124 4.30 -2.50 -3.52
N ILE A 125 4.41 -3.48 -4.44
CA ILE A 125 5.64 -4.28 -4.59
C ILE A 125 6.85 -3.38 -4.86
N HIS A 126 6.67 -2.36 -5.71
CA HIS A 126 7.70 -1.38 -6.02
C HIS A 126 8.17 -0.63 -4.77
N HIS A 127 7.24 -0.08 -3.97
CA HIS A 127 7.59 0.68 -2.78
C HIS A 127 8.14 -0.18 -1.64
N ILE A 128 7.61 -1.39 -1.45
CA ILE A 128 8.18 -2.37 -0.52
C ILE A 128 9.62 -2.74 -0.91
N GLY A 129 9.93 -2.82 -2.20
CA GLY A 129 11.30 -2.97 -2.70
C GLY A 129 12.24 -1.86 -2.20
N GLN A 130 11.77 -0.61 -2.17
CA GLN A 130 12.55 0.53 -1.65
C GLN A 130 12.84 0.38 -0.15
N LEU A 131 11.84 -0.05 0.65
CA LEU A 131 12.03 -0.30 2.09
C LEU A 131 13.10 -1.37 2.34
N SER A 132 13.19 -2.37 1.47
CA SER A 132 14.21 -3.41 1.58
C SER A 132 15.64 -2.86 1.46
N ILE A 133 15.86 -1.82 0.66
CA ILE A 133 17.16 -1.14 0.53
C ILE A 133 17.45 -0.35 1.81
N TRP A 134 16.51 0.48 2.24
CA TRP A 134 16.68 1.32 3.42
C TRP A 134 16.85 0.52 4.72
N SER A 135 16.21 -0.65 4.82
CA SER A 135 16.44 -1.56 5.96
C SER A 135 17.90 -2.00 6.07
N ARG A 136 18.56 -2.28 4.94
CA ARG A 136 19.97 -2.68 4.89
C ARG A 136 20.89 -1.51 5.20
N GLU A 137 20.55 -0.30 4.76
CA GLU A 137 21.31 0.92 5.10
C GLU A 137 21.39 1.17 6.61
N ILE A 138 20.37 0.76 7.37
CA ILE A 138 20.35 0.88 8.83
C ILE A 138 20.82 -0.39 9.55
N GLY A 139 21.32 -1.39 8.79
CA GLY A 139 21.88 -2.62 9.35
C GLY A 139 20.85 -3.63 9.85
N ILE A 140 19.57 -3.48 9.50
CA ILE A 140 18.49 -4.39 9.93
C ILE A 140 18.06 -5.26 8.75
N LYS A 141 17.85 -6.56 9.02
CA LYS A 141 17.40 -7.51 8.00
C LYS A 141 16.03 -7.09 7.44
N PRO A 142 15.83 -7.07 6.11
CA PRO A 142 14.52 -6.80 5.51
C PRO A 142 13.53 -7.93 5.77
N VAL A 143 12.24 -7.58 5.70
CA VAL A 143 11.14 -8.54 5.54
C VAL A 143 11.32 -9.32 4.23
N SER A 144 10.97 -10.61 4.23
CA SER A 144 11.06 -11.43 3.02
C SER A 144 10.06 -10.96 1.95
N ALA A 145 10.51 -10.79 0.71
CA ALA A 145 9.64 -10.50 -0.43
C ALA A 145 9.27 -11.77 -1.23
N SER A 146 9.58 -12.97 -0.71
CA SER A 146 9.24 -14.21 -1.39
C SER A 146 7.74 -14.44 -1.36
N VAL A 147 7.13 -14.65 -2.52
CA VAL A 147 5.73 -15.10 -2.64
C VAL A 147 5.62 -16.61 -2.41
N ILE A 148 6.64 -17.37 -2.79
CA ILE A 148 6.61 -18.85 -2.83
C ILE A 148 6.58 -19.45 -1.42
N ASP A 149 7.25 -18.80 -0.46
CA ASP A 149 7.40 -19.32 0.91
C ASP A 149 6.24 -18.94 1.84
N ARG A 150 5.13 -18.42 1.29
CA ARG A 150 4.02 -17.85 2.06
C ARG A 150 2.79 -18.73 1.99
N VAL A 151 2.14 -18.91 3.15
CA VAL A 151 0.78 -19.43 3.26
C VAL A 151 -0.15 -18.23 3.15
N LEU A 152 -0.87 -18.13 2.02
CA LEU A 152 -1.75 -17.02 1.64
C LEU A 152 -3.22 -17.40 1.74
#